data_AF-A0A1Y4THZ0-F1
#
_entry.id   AF-A0A1Y4THZ0-F1
#
_cell.length_a   1.000
_cell.length_b   1.000
_cell.length_c   1.000
_cell.angle_alpha   90.00
_cell.angle_beta   90.00
_cell.angle_gamma   90.00
#
_symmetry.space_group_name_H-M   'P 1'
#
loop_
_entity.id
_entity.type
_entity.pdbx_description
1 polymer ?
#
loop_
_entity_poly.entity_id
_entity_poly.type
_entity_poly.pdbx_seq_one_letter_code
_entity_poly.pdbx_strand_id
1 'polypeptide(L)' 'GIDLIESIAAIFANYPDIETQIIAASVRNPIHVTDCALAGADIATVPYKVIEQMTKHPLTDSGIEKFKADYVKVFGE' A
#
# COMPACT_ATOMS: atom_id res chain seq x y z
N GLY A 1 2.83 -6.66 15.82
CA GLY A 1 1.60 -6.78 15.00
C GLY A 1 1.96 -7.40 13.68
N ILE A 2 2.91 -6.76 12.97
CA ILE A 2 3.48 -7.26 11.72
C ILE A 2 4.08 -8.67 11.87
N ASP A 3 4.90 -8.92 12.88
CA ASP A 3 5.51 -10.25 13.12
C ASP A 3 4.48 -11.39 13.27
N LEU A 4 3.27 -11.06 13.76
CA LEU A 4 2.18 -12.02 13.84
C LEU A 4 1.63 -12.37 12.46
N ILE A 5 1.50 -11.39 11.57
CA ILE A 5 1.10 -11.61 10.18
C ILE A 5 2.15 -12.49 9.48
N GLU A 6 3.45 -12.17 9.64
CA GLU A 6 4.54 -12.98 9.08
C GLU A 6 4.49 -14.42 9.57
N SER A 7 4.25 -14.62 10.86
CA SER A 7 4.12 -15.95 11.45
C SER A 7 2.93 -16.72 10.88
N ILE A 8 1.78 -16.06 10.73
CA ILE A 8 0.58 -16.66 10.14
C ILE A 8 0.82 -17.03 8.67
N ALA A 9 1.43 -16.13 7.89
CA ALA A 9 1.79 -16.39 6.50
C ALA A 9 2.73 -17.58 6.37
N ALA A 10 3.79 -17.65 7.20
CA ALA A 10 4.70 -18.78 7.23
C ALA A 10 4.01 -20.09 7.62
N ILE A 11 3.06 -20.05 8.56
CA ILE A 11 2.28 -21.24 8.94
C ILE A 11 1.48 -21.76 7.75
N PHE A 12 0.69 -20.92 7.10
CA PHE A 12 -0.15 -21.38 5.97
C PHE A 12 0.66 -21.77 4.73
N ALA A 13 1.84 -21.17 4.53
CA ALA A 13 2.76 -21.59 3.48
C ALA A 13 3.26 -23.05 3.61
N ASN A 14 3.27 -23.61 4.84
CA ASN A 14 3.66 -25.01 5.07
C ASN A 14 2.54 -26.02 4.74
N TYR A 15 1.31 -25.56 4.54
CA TYR A 15 0.13 -26.41 4.31
C TYR A 15 -0.61 -25.99 3.04
N PRO A 16 -0.05 -26.27 1.85
CA PRO A 16 -0.59 -25.79 0.57
C PRO A 16 -1.99 -26.33 0.25
N ASP A 17 -2.40 -27.44 0.86
CA ASP A 17 -3.74 -28.01 0.69
C ASP A 17 -4.83 -27.25 1.47
N ILE A 18 -4.46 -26.28 2.32
CA ILE A 18 -5.39 -25.41 3.05
C ILE A 18 -5.53 -24.09 2.30
N GLU A 19 -6.60 -23.96 1.52
CA GLU A 19 -6.94 -22.71 0.85
C GLU A 19 -7.50 -21.70 1.86
N THR A 20 -6.77 -20.60 2.08
CA THR A 20 -7.21 -19.49 2.93
C THR A 20 -6.58 -18.17 2.49
N GLN A 21 -7.06 -17.07 3.05
CA GLN A 21 -6.49 -15.74 2.87
C GLN A 21 -6.33 -15.02 4.21
N ILE A 22 -5.26 -14.25 4.34
CA ILE A 22 -4.91 -13.47 5.52
C ILE A 22 -5.49 -12.06 5.38
N ILE A 23 -6.50 -11.75 6.22
CA ILE A 23 -7.12 -10.43 6.28
C ILE A 23 -6.49 -9.61 7.42
N ALA A 24 -5.57 -8.71 7.10
CA ALA A 24 -5.03 -7.75 8.05
C ALA A 24 -6.08 -6.69 8.41
N ALA A 25 -6.43 -6.59 9.69
CA ALA A 25 -7.39 -5.61 10.20
C ALA A 25 -6.73 -4.60 11.15
N SER A 26 -7.47 -3.56 11.53
CA SER A 26 -7.00 -2.51 12.45
C SER A 26 -5.80 -1.71 11.90
N VAL A 27 -5.73 -1.55 10.58
CA VAL A 27 -4.75 -0.68 9.93
C VAL A 27 -4.97 0.77 10.34
N ARG A 28 -3.88 1.50 10.63
CA ARG A 28 -3.93 2.86 11.21
C ARG A 28 -3.29 3.96 10.37
N ASN A 29 -2.39 3.63 9.45
CA ASN A 29 -1.66 4.60 8.63
C ASN A 29 -1.09 3.92 7.36
N PRO A 30 -0.62 4.68 6.36
CA PRO A 30 -0.08 4.13 5.11
C PRO A 30 1.11 3.18 5.28
N ILE A 31 2.00 3.46 6.25
CA ILE A 31 3.15 2.59 6.53
C ILE A 31 2.67 1.21 7.00
N HIS A 32 1.68 1.17 7.90
CA HIS A 32 1.08 -0.07 8.37
C HIS A 32 0.47 -0.89 7.22
N VAL A 33 -0.12 -0.26 6.19
CA VAL A 33 -0.59 -0.99 5.00
C VAL A 33 0.57 -1.66 4.28
N THR A 34 1.66 -0.93 4.09
CA THR A 34 2.87 -1.42 3.41
C THR A 34 3.49 -2.58 4.20
N ASP A 35 3.62 -2.44 5.51
CA ASP A 35 4.18 -3.47 6.38
C ASP A 35 3.30 -4.74 6.39
N CYS A 36 1.97 -4.61 6.42
CA CYS A 36 1.06 -5.76 6.32
C CYS A 36 1.22 -6.50 4.99
N ALA A 37 1.36 -5.76 3.88
CA ALA A 37 1.55 -6.36 2.56
C ALA A 37 2.90 -7.08 2.46
N LEU A 38 3.97 -6.47 2.97
CA LEU A 38 5.31 -7.09 3.03
C LEU A 38 5.34 -8.34 3.91
N ALA A 39 4.55 -8.36 4.99
CA ALA A 39 4.41 -9.49 5.90
C ALA A 39 3.59 -10.67 5.34
N GLY A 40 3.00 -10.53 4.15
CA GLY A 40 2.25 -11.60 3.49
C GLY A 40 0.75 -11.58 3.77
N ALA A 41 0.16 -10.44 4.14
CA ALA A 41 -1.30 -10.30 4.15
C ALA A 41 -1.87 -10.25 2.72
N ASP A 42 -2.90 -11.05 2.45
CA ASP A 42 -3.60 -11.08 1.16
C ASP A 42 -4.60 -9.92 1.01
N ILE A 43 -5.25 -9.56 2.12
CA ILE A 43 -6.33 -8.57 2.16
C ILE A 43 -6.07 -7.64 3.34
N ALA A 44 -6.40 -6.35 3.20
CA ALA A 44 -6.38 -5.40 4.31
C ALA A 44 -7.72 -4.66 4.44
N THR A 45 -8.24 -4.54 5.68
CA THR A 45 -9.36 -3.63 5.98
C THR A 45 -8.79 -2.28 6.38
N VAL A 46 -8.96 -1.29 5.49
CA VAL A 46 -8.28 0.01 5.59
C VAL A 46 -9.33 1.13 5.74
N PRO A 47 -9.20 2.03 6.74
CA PRO A 47 -10.05 3.22 6.82
C PRO A 47 -9.90 4.10 5.57
N TYR A 48 -11.01 4.67 5.07
CA TYR A 48 -11.02 5.49 3.86
C TYR A 48 -9.95 6.61 3.87
N LYS A 49 -9.78 7.29 5.00
CA LYS A 49 -8.75 8.33 5.17
C LYS A 49 -7.33 7.83 4.90
N VAL A 50 -7.02 6.59 5.28
CA VAL A 50 -5.69 6.00 5.04
C VAL A 50 -5.52 5.69 3.55
N ILE A 51 -6.57 5.21 2.87
CA ILE A 51 -6.57 5.02 1.42
C ILE A 51 -6.26 6.33 0.70
N GLU A 52 -6.95 7.42 1.07
CA GLU A 52 -6.70 8.74 0.49
C GLU A 52 -5.24 9.19 0.70
N GLN A 53 -4.71 9.01 1.91
CA GLN A 53 -3.31 9.35 2.23
C GLN A 53 -2.30 8.56 1.37
N MET A 54 -2.55 7.29 1.07
CA MET A 54 -1.68 6.47 0.24
C MET A 54 -1.56 6.98 -1.21
N THR A 55 -2.50 7.79 -1.68
CA THR A 55 -2.47 8.37 -3.03
C THR A 55 -1.62 9.65 -3.13
N LYS A 56 -1.12 10.17 -2.00
CA LYS A 56 -0.44 11.47 -1.94
C LYS A 56 1.06 11.29 -1.73
N HIS A 57 1.87 11.95 -2.56
CA HIS A 57 3.32 11.99 -2.38
C HIS A 57 3.90 13.34 -2.89
N PRO A 58 4.69 14.07 -2.07
CA PRO A 58 5.18 15.41 -2.42
C PRO A 58 5.99 15.47 -3.72
N LEU A 59 6.78 14.43 -4.01
CA LEU A 59 7.56 14.37 -5.26
C LEU A 59 6.69 14.08 -6.48
N THR A 60 5.55 13.40 -6.30
CA THR A 60 4.60 13.17 -7.39
C THR A 60 3.92 14.47 -7.76
N ASP A 61 3.46 15.24 -6.77
CA ASP A 61 2.86 16.56 -7.00
C ASP A 61 3.86 17.51 -7.65
N SER A 62 5.10 17.57 -7.13
CA SER A 62 6.17 18.38 -7.74
C SER A 62 6.51 17.93 -9.17
N GLY A 63 6.51 16.62 -9.44
CA GLY A 63 6.75 16.07 -10.77
C GLY A 63 5.65 16.46 -11.77
N ILE A 64 4.38 16.44 -11.35
CA ILE A 64 3.25 16.86 -12.17
C ILE A 64 3.34 18.35 -12.52
N GLU A 65 3.65 19.21 -11.56
CA GLU A 65 3.78 20.65 -11.81
C GLU A 65 4.94 20.97 -12.75
N LYS A 66 6.09 20.29 -12.57
CA LYS A 66 7.22 20.42 -13.49
C LYS A 66 6.86 19.95 -14.89
N PHE A 67 6.18 18.80 -15.01
CA PHE A 67 5.75 18.27 -16.30
C PHE A 67 4.84 19.24 -17.05
N LYS A 68 3.87 19.86 -16.36
CA LYS A 68 2.99 20.89 -16.96
C LYS A 68 3.79 22.10 -17.45
N ALA A 69 4.73 22.59 -16.65
CA ALA A 69 5.57 23.72 -17.03
C ALA A 69 6.44 23.42 -18.26
N ASP A 70 7.03 22.22 -18.32
CA ASP A 70 7.83 21.78 -19.45
C ASP A 70 6.97 21.64 -20.73
N TYR A 71 5.73 21.14 -20.61
CA TYR A 71 4.79 21.06 -21.73
C TYR A 71 4.47 22.44 -22.30
N VAL A 72 4.05 23.39 -21.45
CA VAL A 72 3.69 24.76 -21.86
C VAL A 72 4.88 25.47 -22.51
N LYS A 73 6.10 25.23 -22.00
CA LYS A 73 7.33 25.82 -22.56
C LYS A 73 7.61 25.38 -24.00
N VAL A 74 7.23 24.17 -24.38
CA VAL A 74 7.50 23.61 -25.71
C VAL A 74 6.34 23.86 -26.68
N PHE A 75 5.09 23.71 -26.22
CA PHE A 75 3.92 23.63 -27.09
C PHE A 75 2.95 24.81 -26.97
N GLY A 76 3.08 25.67 -25.95
CA GLY A 76 2.08 26.69 -25.64
C GLY A 76 0.89 26.14 -24.83
N GLU A 77 -0.24 26.84 -24.85
CA GLU A 77 -1.51 26.38 -24.24
C GLU A 77 -2.19 25.29 -25.08
#